data_AF-A0A2G8JCH8-F1
#
_entry.id   AF-A0A2G8JCH8-F1
#
_cell.length_a   1.000
_cell.length_b   1.000
_cell.length_c   1.000
_cell.angle_alpha   90.00
_cell.angle_beta   90.00
_cell.angle_gamma   90.00
#
_symmetry.space_group_name_H-M   'P 1'
#
loop_
_entity.id
_entity.type
_entity.pdbx_description
1 polymer ?
#
loop_
_entity_poly.entity_id
_entity_poly.type
_entity_poly.pdbx_seq_one_letter_code
_entity_poly.pdbx_strand_id
1 'polypeptide(L)'
;MQHYPLVSCESINTGCAQNVPYSETFTTSQSVVESIIDIVFDDHYDYGYYSHDVSSHSSGTYCDEDEVNSIVCGYFFKGCHEGIVPCREYCENVVTECSSDYRYLCTFLPYGRPSEKWCIESDDFCGADNITLLEGTLHNLTNPFYPYFNIGNRDCIWFISGPPGYNIVIKFYELAINPYIHTLSVGYGNDPDLRTSTIAKLYDEPRLVIIESENGWIRFERATRILHWFLAVLLTADVSNGNRHFRLQLM
;
A
#
# COMPACT_ATOMS: atom_id res chain seq x y z
N MET A 1 16.68 35.71 -18.85
CA MET A 1 15.28 35.23 -18.75
C MET A 1 15.23 33.92 -19.52
N GLN A 2 15.07 32.81 -18.81
CA GLN A 2 15.06 31.47 -19.40
C GLN A 2 13.66 31.22 -19.94
N HIS A 3 13.50 31.15 -21.27
CA HIS A 3 12.24 30.76 -21.89
C HIS A 3 12.07 29.25 -21.70
N TYR A 4 11.16 28.87 -20.81
CA TYR A 4 10.61 27.52 -20.83
C TYR A 4 9.73 27.39 -22.09
N PRO A 5 9.86 26.31 -22.88
CA PRO A 5 8.99 26.10 -24.03
C PRO A 5 7.54 26.06 -23.55
N LEU A 6 6.63 26.68 -24.32
CA LEU A 6 5.19 26.54 -24.14
C LEU A 6 4.84 25.08 -24.44
N VAL A 7 4.61 24.34 -23.38
CA VAL A 7 4.18 22.95 -23.42
C VAL A 7 2.70 22.94 -23.82
N SER A 8 2.42 22.66 -25.09
CA SER A 8 1.05 22.57 -25.63
C SER A 8 0.56 21.13 -25.49
N CYS A 9 -0.46 20.90 -24.67
CA CYS A 9 -1.09 19.58 -24.51
C CYS A 9 -1.49 18.99 -25.88
N GLU A 10 -1.17 17.72 -26.12
CA GLU A 10 -1.59 17.00 -27.34
C GLU A 10 -3.07 16.60 -27.24
N SER A 11 -3.72 16.36 -28.38
CA SER A 11 -5.08 15.83 -28.42
C SER A 11 -5.10 14.33 -28.08
N ILE A 12 -5.78 13.95 -27.00
CA ILE A 12 -5.98 12.54 -26.60
C ILE A 12 -7.01 11.89 -27.53
N ASN A 13 -6.64 10.80 -28.20
CA ASN A 13 -7.50 10.11 -29.18
C ASN A 13 -8.02 8.74 -28.68
N THR A 14 -7.84 8.41 -27.40
CA THR A 14 -8.20 7.12 -26.77
C THR A 14 -9.37 7.21 -25.79
N GLY A 15 -9.78 6.05 -25.24
CA GLY A 15 -10.73 5.94 -24.12
C GLY A 15 -10.37 6.77 -22.88
N CYS A 16 -9.13 7.25 -22.77
CA CYS A 16 -8.73 8.18 -21.70
C CYS A 16 -9.53 9.49 -21.67
N ALA A 17 -10.08 9.94 -22.81
CA ALA A 17 -10.92 11.14 -22.85
C ALA A 17 -12.23 11.00 -22.03
N GLN A 18 -12.67 9.77 -21.75
CA GLN A 18 -13.84 9.50 -20.90
C GLN A 18 -13.48 9.39 -19.42
N ASN A 19 -12.24 9.00 -19.13
CA ASN A 19 -11.74 8.73 -17.78
C ASN A 19 -11.01 9.93 -17.16
N VAL A 20 -10.54 10.90 -17.96
CA VAL A 20 -9.84 12.11 -17.51
C VAL A 20 -10.32 13.34 -18.31
N PRO A 21 -10.66 14.47 -17.66
CA PRO A 21 -11.06 15.70 -18.36
C PRO A 21 -9.94 16.27 -19.24
N TYR A 22 -10.26 16.59 -20.50
CA TYR A 22 -9.31 17.09 -21.53
C TYR A 22 -8.51 18.34 -21.12
N SER A 23 -9.02 19.15 -20.20
CA SER A 23 -8.36 20.36 -19.72
C SER A 23 -7.24 20.12 -18.72
N GLU A 24 -6.96 18.86 -18.35
CA GLU A 24 -6.18 18.52 -17.16
C GLU A 24 -5.07 17.48 -17.42
N THR A 25 -4.56 17.40 -18.66
CA THR A 25 -3.62 16.36 -19.08
C THR A 25 -2.22 16.87 -19.44
N PHE A 26 -1.20 16.05 -19.20
CA PHE A 26 0.20 16.35 -19.52
C PHE A 26 0.45 16.34 -21.02
N THR A 27 1.55 16.98 -21.44
CA THR A 27 2.22 16.61 -22.69
C THR A 27 2.95 15.28 -22.52
N THR A 28 2.21 14.21 -22.74
CA THR A 28 2.79 12.94 -23.20
C THR A 28 2.49 12.78 -24.69
N SER A 29 3.13 11.81 -25.33
CA SER A 29 2.74 11.42 -26.70
C SER A 29 1.87 10.17 -26.66
N GLN A 30 0.91 10.10 -27.57
CA GLN A 30 0.05 8.94 -27.78
C GLN A 30 0.82 7.61 -27.82
N SER A 31 2.01 7.61 -28.44
CA SER A 31 2.87 6.44 -28.57
C SER A 31 3.42 5.90 -27.23
N VAL A 32 3.63 6.76 -26.23
CA VAL A 32 4.11 6.34 -24.90
C VAL A 32 3.01 5.61 -24.15
N VAL A 33 1.78 6.11 -24.24
CA VAL A 33 0.61 5.49 -23.60
C VAL A 33 0.32 4.13 -24.22
N GLU A 34 0.29 4.05 -25.55
CA GLU A 34 0.10 2.79 -26.29
C GLU A 34 1.18 1.77 -25.93
N SER A 35 2.45 2.16 -25.85
CA SER A 35 3.53 1.23 -25.49
C SER A 35 3.36 0.60 -24.11
N ILE A 36 2.71 1.28 -23.17
CA ILE A 36 2.53 0.79 -21.80
C ILE A 36 1.26 -0.04 -21.68
N ILE A 37 0.20 0.35 -22.39
CA ILE A 37 -0.98 -0.50 -22.59
C ILE A 37 -0.54 -1.83 -23.19
N ASP A 38 0.24 -1.79 -24.28
CA ASP A 38 0.80 -2.99 -24.91
C ASP A 38 1.63 -3.80 -23.90
N ILE A 39 2.52 -3.19 -23.11
CA ILE A 39 3.25 -3.93 -22.07
C ILE A 39 2.31 -4.60 -21.05
N VAL A 40 1.28 -3.90 -20.57
CA VAL A 40 0.40 -4.44 -19.52
C VAL A 40 -0.52 -5.54 -20.04
N PHE A 41 -0.96 -5.46 -21.30
CA PHE A 41 -1.91 -6.40 -21.92
C PHE A 41 -1.27 -7.44 -22.85
N ASP A 42 0.00 -7.31 -23.20
CA ASP A 42 0.70 -8.30 -24.02
C ASP A 42 1.24 -9.44 -23.16
N ASP A 43 0.50 -10.56 -23.17
CA ASP A 43 0.90 -11.85 -22.60
C ASP A 43 2.12 -12.48 -23.33
N HIS A 44 2.70 -11.83 -24.35
CA HIS A 44 3.82 -12.36 -25.13
C HIS A 44 5.17 -11.67 -24.88
N TYR A 45 5.79 -11.96 -23.74
CA TYR A 45 7.24 -12.19 -23.73
C TYR A 45 7.54 -13.67 -23.96
N ASP A 46 7.14 -14.18 -25.13
CA ASP A 46 7.62 -15.46 -25.65
C ASP A 46 9.11 -15.32 -25.96
N TYR A 47 9.97 -15.86 -25.08
CA TYR A 47 11.37 -16.07 -25.38
C TYR A 47 11.44 -17.19 -26.42
N GLY A 48 11.35 -16.78 -27.69
CA GLY A 48 10.99 -17.62 -28.82
C GLY A 48 11.51 -19.06 -28.81
N TYR A 49 10.58 -19.99 -28.95
CA TYR A 49 10.84 -21.26 -29.62
C TYR A 49 9.60 -21.70 -30.40
N TYR A 50 9.75 -21.70 -31.73
CA TYR A 50 8.83 -22.23 -32.74
C TYR A 50 7.61 -23.00 -32.22
N SER A 51 6.43 -22.38 -32.29
CA SER A 51 5.16 -23.09 -32.29
C SER A 51 4.20 -22.46 -33.29
N HIS A 52 4.11 -23.09 -34.46
CA HIS A 52 3.03 -22.93 -35.41
C HIS A 52 1.80 -23.64 -34.83
N ASP A 53 0.98 -22.97 -34.04
CA ASP A 53 -0.42 -23.38 -33.89
C ASP A 53 -1.34 -22.20 -33.55
N VAL A 54 -2.02 -21.70 -34.57
CA VAL A 54 -3.11 -20.72 -34.45
C VAL A 54 -4.39 -21.50 -34.17
N SER A 55 -4.50 -22.13 -33.00
CA SER A 55 -5.73 -22.84 -32.61
C SER A 55 -5.94 -23.09 -31.12
N SER A 56 -5.24 -22.36 -30.24
CA SER A 56 -5.57 -22.32 -28.82
C SER A 56 -5.45 -20.89 -28.31
N HIS A 57 -6.60 -20.22 -28.11
CA HIS A 57 -6.68 -19.09 -27.18
C HIS A 57 -6.32 -19.64 -25.79
N SER A 58 -5.04 -19.68 -25.46
CA SER A 58 -4.57 -19.94 -24.11
C SER A 58 -4.82 -18.70 -23.28
N SER A 59 -6.02 -18.63 -22.69
CA SER A 59 -6.32 -18.06 -21.35
C SER A 59 -5.38 -16.96 -20.87
N GLY A 60 -5.30 -15.85 -21.61
CA GLY A 60 -4.42 -14.74 -21.27
C GLY A 60 -5.18 -13.65 -20.51
N THR A 61 -4.66 -13.35 -19.33
CA THR A 61 -4.95 -12.19 -18.46
C THR A 61 -6.42 -11.78 -18.19
N TYR A 62 -6.87 -11.94 -16.93
CA TYR A 62 -8.18 -11.47 -16.42
C TYR A 62 -8.20 -9.95 -16.11
N CYS A 63 -7.33 -9.16 -16.74
CA CYS A 63 -7.27 -7.72 -16.49
C CYS A 63 -8.60 -7.05 -16.87
N ASP A 64 -9.20 -6.30 -15.94
CA ASP A 64 -10.26 -5.37 -16.29
C ASP A 64 -9.66 -4.23 -17.14
N GLU A 65 -10.00 -4.23 -18.44
CA GLU A 65 -9.44 -3.31 -19.43
C GLU A 65 -9.72 -1.84 -19.06
N ASP A 66 -10.88 -1.56 -18.47
CA ASP A 66 -11.29 -0.21 -18.08
C ASP A 66 -10.48 0.29 -16.85
N GLU A 67 -10.20 -0.60 -15.89
CA GLU A 67 -9.40 -0.26 -14.71
C GLU A 67 -7.92 -0.05 -15.06
N VAL A 68 -7.35 -0.90 -15.90
CA VAL A 68 -5.98 -0.72 -16.39
C VAL A 68 -5.86 0.57 -17.20
N ASN A 69 -6.81 0.83 -18.11
CA ASN A 69 -6.85 2.09 -18.84
C ASN A 69 -6.92 3.27 -17.88
N SER A 70 -7.78 3.23 -16.86
CA SER A 70 -7.87 4.29 -15.85
C SER A 70 -6.55 4.54 -15.13
N ILE A 71 -5.81 3.49 -14.76
CA ILE A 71 -4.48 3.59 -14.13
C ILE A 71 -3.46 4.23 -15.08
N VAL A 72 -3.36 3.73 -16.32
CA VAL A 72 -2.43 4.27 -17.32
C VAL A 72 -2.77 5.73 -17.62
N CYS A 73 -4.05 6.07 -17.76
CA CYS A 73 -4.45 7.45 -17.99
C CYS A 73 -4.03 8.34 -16.80
N GLY A 74 -4.25 7.89 -15.55
CA GLY A 74 -3.84 8.61 -14.34
C GLY A 74 -2.32 8.82 -14.21
N TYR A 75 -1.50 7.91 -14.74
CA TYR A 75 -0.04 8.08 -14.77
C TYR A 75 0.44 9.10 -15.80
N PHE A 76 -0.07 8.99 -17.03
CA PHE A 76 0.51 9.69 -18.18
C PHE A 76 -0.17 11.01 -18.53
N PHE A 77 -1.37 11.26 -18.00
CA PHE A 77 -2.17 12.45 -18.31
C PHE A 77 -2.43 13.32 -17.07
N LYS A 78 -1.38 13.74 -16.35
CA LYS A 78 -1.50 14.64 -15.19
C LYS A 78 -1.46 16.12 -15.60
N GLY A 79 -2.27 16.98 -14.99
CA GLY A 79 -2.04 18.43 -15.00
C GLY A 79 -3.12 19.34 -15.58
N CYS A 80 -3.77 20.08 -14.68
CA CYS A 80 -3.61 21.55 -14.60
C CYS A 80 -3.79 22.08 -13.16
N HIS A 81 -4.30 21.24 -12.27
CA HIS A 81 -4.07 20.99 -10.82
C HIS A 81 -5.01 19.80 -10.55
N GLU A 82 -4.80 18.80 -9.71
CA GLU A 82 -4.11 18.62 -8.44
C GLU A 82 -3.16 17.42 -8.61
N GLY A 83 -2.26 17.14 -7.68
CA GLY A 83 -1.36 15.97 -7.76
C GLY A 83 -2.10 14.62 -7.65
N ILE A 84 -3.29 14.47 -8.21
CA ILE A 84 -4.11 13.26 -8.10
C ILE A 84 -3.54 12.20 -9.03
N VAL A 85 -3.23 11.06 -8.45
CA VAL A 85 -2.70 9.86 -9.09
C VAL A 85 -3.50 8.66 -8.55
N PRO A 86 -3.45 7.48 -9.18
CA PRO A 86 -4.02 6.29 -8.56
C PRO A 86 -3.42 6.07 -7.17
N CYS A 87 -4.22 5.60 -6.22
CA CYS A 87 -3.68 5.12 -4.95
C CYS A 87 -2.91 3.82 -5.19
N ARG A 88 -1.80 3.64 -4.47
CA ARG A 88 -0.91 2.48 -4.62
C ARG A 88 -1.66 1.16 -4.53
N GLU A 89 -2.47 0.95 -3.49
CA GLU A 89 -3.19 -0.30 -3.28
C GLU A 89 -4.16 -0.60 -4.43
N TYR A 90 -4.89 0.41 -4.91
CA TYR A 90 -5.77 0.26 -6.08
C TYR A 90 -4.98 -0.16 -7.32
N CYS A 91 -3.87 0.54 -7.60
CA CYS A 91 -2.97 0.17 -8.70
C CYS A 91 -2.46 -1.26 -8.57
N GLU A 92 -1.94 -1.65 -7.39
CA GLU A 92 -1.37 -2.97 -7.14
C GLU A 92 -2.41 -4.09 -7.32
N ASN A 93 -3.65 -3.87 -6.86
CA ASN A 93 -4.73 -4.85 -7.02
C ASN A 93 -5.04 -5.10 -8.50
N VAL A 94 -5.23 -4.03 -9.28
CA VAL A 94 -5.55 -4.14 -10.72
C VAL A 94 -4.39 -4.78 -11.49
N VAL A 95 -3.15 -4.32 -11.29
CA VAL A 95 -2.01 -4.87 -12.06
C VAL A 95 -1.65 -6.30 -11.62
N THR A 96 -1.97 -6.71 -10.39
CA THR A 96 -1.72 -8.10 -9.93
C THR A 96 -2.71 -9.09 -10.55
N GLU A 97 -3.93 -8.66 -10.87
CA GLU A 97 -4.87 -9.47 -11.67
C GLU A 97 -4.34 -9.72 -13.09
N CYS A 98 -3.48 -8.81 -13.58
CA CYS A 98 -2.73 -8.97 -14.82
C CYS A 98 -1.51 -9.88 -14.64
N SER A 99 -0.53 -9.41 -13.88
CA SER A 99 0.69 -10.13 -13.54
C SER A 99 1.33 -9.51 -12.31
N SER A 100 1.79 -10.35 -11.38
CA SER A 100 2.54 -9.89 -10.20
C SER A 100 3.79 -9.09 -10.57
N ASP A 101 4.33 -9.29 -11.77
CA ASP A 101 5.51 -8.58 -12.26
C ASP A 101 5.24 -7.10 -12.49
N TYR A 102 3.98 -6.65 -12.69
CA TYR A 102 3.68 -5.23 -12.91
C TYR A 102 3.55 -4.40 -11.64
N ARG A 103 3.65 -5.03 -10.48
CA ARG A 103 3.54 -4.35 -9.18
C ARG A 103 4.59 -3.23 -9.01
N TYR A 104 5.76 -3.32 -9.64
CA TYR A 104 6.80 -2.27 -9.55
C TYR A 104 6.32 -0.92 -10.09
N LEU A 105 5.37 -0.91 -11.03
CA LEU A 105 4.79 0.31 -11.60
C LEU A 105 4.08 1.14 -10.52
N CYS A 106 3.51 0.50 -9.50
CA CYS A 106 2.74 1.17 -8.45
C CYS A 106 3.58 1.72 -7.29
N THR A 107 4.87 1.41 -7.23
CA THR A 107 5.71 1.59 -6.02
C THR A 107 6.04 3.04 -5.66
N PHE A 108 5.91 3.94 -6.63
CA PHE A 108 6.11 5.37 -6.42
C PHE A 108 4.81 6.11 -6.14
N LEU A 109 3.65 5.45 -6.25
CA LEU A 109 2.36 6.04 -5.93
C LEU A 109 2.14 6.20 -4.42
N PRO A 110 1.35 7.20 -4.01
CA PRO A 110 0.95 7.38 -2.63
C PRO A 110 0.03 6.27 -2.14
N TYR A 111 0.13 5.93 -0.86
CA TYR A 111 -0.85 5.05 -0.22
C TYR A 111 -2.12 5.84 0.11
N GLY A 112 -3.29 5.28 -0.17
CA GLY A 112 -4.59 5.92 0.05
C GLY A 112 -5.27 5.46 1.32
N ARG A 113 -6.38 6.11 1.67
CA ARG A 113 -7.28 5.56 2.68
C ARG A 113 -7.90 4.25 2.18
N PRO A 114 -8.42 3.39 3.08
CA PRO A 114 -9.11 2.17 2.65
C PRO A 114 -10.21 2.47 1.63
N SER A 115 -10.25 1.68 0.55
CA SER A 115 -11.20 1.81 -0.57
C SER A 115 -11.02 3.08 -1.44
N GLU A 116 -10.02 3.92 -1.18
CA GLU A 116 -9.73 5.09 -2.00
C GLU A 116 -8.99 4.67 -3.28
N LYS A 117 -9.52 5.04 -4.44
CA LYS A 117 -8.92 4.73 -5.75
C LYS A 117 -7.92 5.80 -6.20
N TRP A 118 -8.11 7.05 -5.79
CA TRP A 118 -7.36 8.22 -6.28
C TRP A 118 -6.80 9.02 -5.11
N CYS A 119 -5.52 9.37 -5.18
CA CYS A 119 -4.73 9.91 -4.08
C CYS A 119 -3.97 11.17 -4.52
N ILE A 120 -3.70 12.09 -3.60
CA ILE A 120 -2.82 13.23 -3.86
C ILE A 120 -1.36 12.79 -3.65
N GLU A 121 -0.49 13.02 -4.63
CA GLU A 121 0.93 12.63 -4.71
C GLU A 121 1.78 13.18 -3.54
N SER A 122 1.34 14.28 -2.93
CA SER A 122 1.99 14.85 -1.73
C SER A 122 1.32 14.43 -0.40
N ASP A 123 0.27 13.62 -0.48
CA ASP A 123 -0.58 13.23 0.65
C ASP A 123 -0.61 11.71 0.91
N ASP A 124 0.55 11.11 1.21
CA ASP A 124 0.61 9.69 1.60
C ASP A 124 -0.25 9.41 2.84
N PHE A 125 -1.28 8.59 2.75
CA PHE A 125 -2.00 8.15 3.93
C PHE A 125 -1.19 7.08 4.67
N CYS A 126 -1.15 7.15 6.01
CA CYS A 126 -0.68 6.05 6.83
C CYS A 126 -1.38 6.05 8.19
N GLY A 127 -1.88 4.89 8.62
CA GLY A 127 -2.39 4.67 9.97
C GLY A 127 -3.57 5.55 10.38
N ALA A 128 -4.77 5.19 9.92
CA ALA A 128 -6.00 5.52 10.65
C ALA A 128 -7.06 4.41 10.47
N ASP A 129 -6.61 3.16 10.30
CA ASP A 129 -7.51 2.02 10.17
C ASP A 129 -7.83 1.47 11.54
N ASN A 130 -9.12 1.27 11.80
CA ASN A 130 -9.58 0.50 12.94
C ASN A 130 -9.43 -0.99 12.60
N ILE A 131 -8.32 -1.58 13.03
CA ILE A 131 -8.05 -3.01 12.89
C ILE A 131 -8.92 -3.73 13.91
N THR A 132 -9.99 -4.37 13.45
CA THR A 132 -10.82 -5.24 14.30
C THR A 132 -10.37 -6.69 14.13
N LEU A 133 -9.80 -7.26 15.18
CA LEU A 133 -9.37 -8.64 15.23
C LEU A 133 -10.52 -9.52 15.74
N LEU A 134 -10.74 -10.65 15.07
CA LEU A 134 -11.64 -11.70 15.54
C LEU A 134 -10.83 -12.82 16.21
N GLU A 135 -11.49 -13.62 17.04
CA GLU A 135 -10.87 -14.79 17.66
C GLU A 135 -10.25 -15.71 16.60
N GLY A 136 -8.99 -16.10 16.80
CA GLY A 136 -8.28 -17.03 15.91
C GLY A 136 -7.90 -16.45 14.55
N THR A 137 -8.13 -15.16 14.30
CA THR A 137 -7.73 -14.50 13.06
C THR A 137 -6.35 -13.86 13.18
N LEU A 138 -5.58 -13.95 12.10
CA LEU A 138 -4.32 -13.24 11.93
C LEU A 138 -4.57 -12.02 11.04
N HIS A 139 -4.01 -10.88 11.43
CA HIS A 139 -4.03 -9.67 10.61
C HIS A 139 -2.59 -9.24 10.31
N ASN A 140 -2.22 -9.23 9.04
CA ASN A 140 -0.91 -8.74 8.62
C ASN A 140 -0.93 -7.22 8.62
N LEU A 141 0.00 -6.62 9.35
CA LEU A 141 0.22 -5.18 9.37
C LEU A 141 1.58 -4.87 8.81
N THR A 142 1.60 -3.97 7.84
CA THR A 142 2.82 -3.37 7.31
C THR A 142 2.74 -1.86 7.45
N ASN A 143 3.88 -1.18 7.51
CA ASN A 143 3.84 0.23 7.16
C ASN A 143 3.53 0.36 5.65
N PRO A 144 2.88 1.44 5.19
CA PRO A 144 2.45 1.56 3.78
C PRO A 144 3.57 1.52 2.75
N PHE A 145 4.82 1.64 3.23
CA PHE A 145 6.00 1.69 2.40
C PHE A 145 6.56 0.30 2.12
N TYR A 146 6.31 -0.71 2.95
CA TYR A 146 6.79 -2.09 2.74
C TYR A 146 6.28 -2.70 1.41
N PRO A 147 7.09 -3.50 0.68
CA PRO A 147 8.53 -3.77 0.90
C PRO A 147 9.47 -2.69 0.32
N TYR A 148 8.91 -1.57 -0.15
CA TYR A 148 9.62 -0.53 -0.87
C TYR A 148 10.12 0.61 0.04
N PHE A 149 10.99 1.45 -0.52
CA PHE A 149 11.82 2.39 0.25
C PHE A 149 11.27 3.83 0.34
N ASN A 150 10.01 4.07 -0.05
CA ASN A 150 9.52 5.44 -0.29
C ASN A 150 8.91 6.14 0.94
N ILE A 151 8.86 7.48 0.86
CA ILE A 151 8.98 8.40 1.99
C ILE A 151 7.61 8.97 2.41
N GLY A 152 6.95 8.35 3.37
CA GLY A 152 5.98 9.07 4.19
C GLY A 152 6.64 9.69 5.41
N ASN A 153 6.80 11.02 5.42
CA ASN A 153 7.19 11.75 6.62
C ASN A 153 5.97 11.97 7.53
N ARG A 154 5.41 10.88 8.07
CA ARG A 154 4.13 10.89 8.79
C ARG A 154 4.17 10.10 10.07
N ASP A 155 3.28 10.52 10.97
CA ASP A 155 3.01 9.89 12.25
C ASP A 155 1.84 8.93 12.04
N CYS A 156 2.14 7.66 11.84
CA CYS A 156 1.15 6.65 11.47
C CYS A 156 0.60 5.99 12.73
N ILE A 157 -0.73 5.92 12.88
CA ILE A 157 -1.36 5.35 14.07
C ILE A 157 -2.38 4.28 13.66
N TRP A 158 -2.15 3.05 14.09
CA TRP A 158 -3.14 1.97 13.91
C TRP A 158 -3.86 1.74 15.23
N PHE A 159 -5.18 1.80 15.21
CA PHE A 159 -6.02 1.42 16.34
C PHE A 159 -6.45 -0.02 16.19
N ILE A 160 -6.35 -0.78 17.27
CA ILE A 160 -6.59 -2.22 17.27
C ILE A 160 -7.64 -2.53 18.32
N SER A 161 -8.67 -3.26 17.93
CA SER A 161 -9.68 -3.81 18.82
C SER A 161 -9.75 -5.32 18.67
N GLY A 162 -9.84 -6.03 19.79
CA GLY A 162 -10.08 -7.47 19.87
C GLY A 162 -11.41 -7.77 20.56
N PRO A 163 -11.81 -9.06 20.65
CA PRO A 163 -13.00 -9.45 21.39
C PRO A 163 -12.87 -9.12 22.89
N PRO A 164 -14.00 -8.89 23.59
CA PRO A 164 -13.95 -8.59 25.01
C PRO A 164 -13.22 -9.65 25.85
N GLY A 165 -12.31 -9.21 26.71
CA GLY A 165 -11.52 -10.10 27.58
C GLY A 165 -10.32 -10.79 26.92
N TYR A 166 -9.99 -10.42 25.68
CA TYR A 166 -8.80 -10.90 24.97
C TYR A 166 -7.65 -9.92 25.10
N ASN A 167 -6.43 -10.45 25.02
CA ASN A 167 -5.23 -9.65 24.82
C ASN A 167 -4.89 -9.57 23.33
N ILE A 168 -4.30 -8.46 22.92
CA ILE A 168 -3.73 -8.32 21.57
C ILE A 168 -2.26 -8.75 21.61
N VAL A 169 -1.87 -9.62 20.69
CA VAL A 169 -0.50 -10.08 20.52
C VAL A 169 0.01 -9.61 19.17
N ILE A 170 1.17 -8.96 19.16
CA ILE A 170 1.84 -8.46 17.97
C ILE A 170 3.15 -9.22 17.82
N LYS A 171 3.32 -9.88 16.69
CA LYS A 171 4.55 -10.59 16.33
C LYS A 171 5.21 -9.86 15.17
N PHE A 172 6.41 -9.31 15.37
CA PHE A 172 7.17 -8.69 14.29
C PHE A 172 7.93 -9.78 13.52
N TYR A 173 7.79 -9.77 12.20
CA TYR A 173 8.54 -10.61 11.28
C TYR A 173 9.76 -9.86 10.75
N GLU A 174 9.60 -8.56 10.50
CA GLU A 174 10.69 -7.66 10.13
C GLU A 174 10.50 -6.31 10.83
N LEU A 175 11.57 -5.77 11.42
CA LEU A 175 11.59 -4.39 11.91
C LEU A 175 12.90 -3.72 11.48
N ALA A 176 12.87 -3.08 10.31
CA ALA A 176 14.00 -2.34 9.76
C ALA A 176 13.77 -0.84 9.96
N ILE A 177 14.02 -0.37 11.20
CA ILE A 177 13.92 1.05 11.55
C ILE A 177 15.28 1.59 12.01
N ASN A 178 15.53 2.89 11.85
CA ASN A 178 16.76 3.50 12.33
C ASN A 178 16.59 3.89 13.80
N PRO A 179 17.33 3.26 14.74
CA PRO A 179 17.16 3.45 16.18
C PRO A 179 17.46 4.87 16.67
N TYR A 180 18.17 5.68 15.86
CA TYR A 180 18.57 7.03 16.23
C TYR A 180 17.51 8.09 15.91
N ILE A 181 16.60 7.80 14.97
CA ILE A 181 15.66 8.80 14.45
C ILE A 181 14.22 8.31 14.33
N HIS A 182 13.96 6.99 14.40
CA HIS A 182 12.61 6.43 14.40
C HIS A 182 12.28 5.82 15.75
N THR A 183 10.99 5.81 16.06
CA THR A 183 10.45 5.08 17.20
C THR A 183 9.13 4.46 16.77
N LEU A 184 9.03 3.14 16.95
CA LEU A 184 7.76 2.44 16.85
C LEU A 184 7.26 2.20 18.27
N SER A 185 6.14 2.80 18.62
CA SER A 185 5.54 2.73 19.96
C SER A 185 4.30 1.83 19.92
N VAL A 186 4.10 1.05 20.98
CA VAL A 186 2.92 0.21 21.16
C VAL A 186 2.31 0.52 22.52
N GLY A 187 0.99 0.63 22.60
CA GLY A 187 0.30 0.88 23.86
C GLY A 187 -1.13 0.35 23.89
N TYR A 188 -1.75 0.44 25.07
CA TYR A 188 -3.13 0.01 25.30
C TYR A 188 -4.12 1.16 25.19
N GLY A 189 -5.41 0.82 25.03
CA GLY A 189 -6.49 1.78 24.92
C GLY A 189 -6.52 2.51 23.58
N ASN A 190 -7.16 3.69 23.56
CA ASN A 190 -7.46 4.44 22.35
C ASN A 190 -6.80 5.83 22.31
N ASP A 191 -5.84 6.08 23.21
CA ASP A 191 -5.13 7.36 23.31
C ASP A 191 -3.61 7.13 23.18
N PRO A 192 -3.05 7.32 21.97
CA PRO A 192 -1.62 7.19 21.69
C PRO A 192 -0.78 8.38 22.15
N ASP A 193 -1.42 9.48 22.59
CA ASP A 193 -0.74 10.65 23.15
C ASP A 193 -0.63 10.57 24.68
N LEU A 194 -1.47 9.76 25.32
CA LEU A 194 -1.36 9.42 26.74
C LEU A 194 -0.10 8.58 27.00
N ARG A 195 0.99 9.23 27.41
CA ARG A 195 2.28 8.56 27.67
C ARG A 195 2.23 7.34 28.60
N THR A 196 1.31 7.33 29.56
CA THR A 196 1.14 6.18 30.48
C THR A 196 0.53 4.95 29.81
N SER A 197 -0.07 5.11 28.62
CA SER A 197 -0.64 4.00 27.84
C SER A 197 0.41 3.23 27.04
N THR A 198 1.63 3.78 26.88
CA THR A 198 2.73 3.14 26.14
C THR A 198 3.29 1.95 26.92
N ILE A 199 3.29 0.78 26.28
CA ILE A 199 3.83 -0.48 26.82
C ILE A 199 5.25 -0.71 26.30
N ALA A 200 5.51 -0.42 25.03
CA ALA A 200 6.80 -0.66 24.41
C ALA A 200 7.19 0.47 23.47
N LYS A 201 8.49 0.79 23.45
CA LYS A 201 9.15 1.57 22.41
C LYS A 201 10.19 0.69 21.77
N LEU A 202 10.08 0.51 20.46
CA LEU A 202 10.86 -0.42 19.67
C LEU A 202 11.84 0.38 18.83
N TYR A 203 13.09 -0.06 18.87
CA TYR A 203 14.23 0.54 18.17
C TYR A 203 15.00 -0.51 17.33
N ASP A 204 14.76 -1.80 17.58
CA ASP A 204 15.39 -2.98 16.98
C ASP A 204 14.41 -4.16 17.10
N GLU A 205 14.66 -5.29 16.42
CA GLU A 205 13.76 -6.43 16.23
C GLU A 205 13.20 -7.04 17.55
N PRO A 206 11.96 -6.73 17.93
CA PRO A 206 11.28 -7.32 19.07
C PRO A 206 10.40 -8.45 18.55
N ARG A 207 10.73 -9.71 18.89
CA ARG A 207 10.01 -10.85 18.31
C ARG A 207 8.52 -10.89 18.64
N LEU A 208 8.09 -10.27 19.75
CA LEU A 208 6.71 -10.32 20.23
C LEU A 208 6.41 -9.20 21.25
N VAL A 209 5.25 -8.56 21.14
CA VAL A 209 4.69 -7.60 22.11
C VAL A 209 3.28 -8.02 22.47
N ILE A 210 2.92 -7.97 23.76
CA ILE A 210 1.57 -8.28 24.25
C ILE A 210 0.96 -7.00 24.81
N ILE A 211 -0.23 -6.65 24.34
CA ILE A 211 -1.08 -5.61 24.92
C ILE A 211 -2.10 -6.35 25.79
N GLU A 212 -2.01 -6.17 27.11
CA GLU A 212 -2.94 -6.75 28.08
C GLU A 212 -4.27 -5.97 28.12
N SER A 213 -4.90 -5.83 26.94
CA SER A 213 -6.15 -5.12 26.74
C SER A 213 -6.78 -5.58 25.43
N GLU A 214 -8.11 -5.49 25.37
CA GLU A 214 -8.88 -5.67 24.13
C GLU A 214 -8.72 -4.48 23.17
N ASN A 215 -8.18 -3.35 23.64
CA ASN A 215 -7.92 -2.18 22.80
C ASN A 215 -6.45 -1.79 22.88
N GLY A 216 -5.87 -1.42 21.74
CA GLY A 216 -4.49 -0.97 21.69
C GLY A 216 -4.19 -0.14 20.47
N TRP A 217 -2.96 0.35 20.41
CA TRP A 217 -2.49 1.15 19.30
C TRP A 217 -1.03 0.84 18.99
N ILE A 218 -0.69 1.00 17.71
CA ILE A 218 0.69 1.02 17.22
C ILE A 218 0.91 2.39 16.60
N ARG A 219 2.01 3.06 16.96
CA ARG A 219 2.38 4.37 16.43
C ARG A 219 3.78 4.31 15.83
N PHE A 220 3.89 4.58 14.55
CA PHE A 220 5.17 4.84 13.91
C PHE A 220 5.41 6.35 13.90
N GLU A 221 6.28 6.82 14.80
CA GLU A 221 6.52 8.24 15.00
C GLU A 221 7.21 8.85 13.77
N ARG A 222 6.74 10.04 13.38
CA ARG A 222 7.29 10.82 12.27
C ARG A 222 8.81 11.03 12.42
N ALA A 223 9.58 10.71 11.37
CA ALA A 223 10.95 11.21 11.25
C ALA A 223 11.28 11.82 9.90
N THR A 224 12.25 12.73 9.93
CA THR A 224 12.54 13.64 8.82
C THR A 224 13.40 13.06 7.69
N ARG A 225 13.77 11.75 7.70
CA ARG A 225 14.70 11.17 6.71
C ARG A 225 14.47 9.67 6.39
N ILE A 226 14.97 9.28 5.21
CA ILE A 226 14.66 8.10 4.37
C ILE A 226 15.07 6.74 4.99
N LEU A 227 14.33 5.67 4.60
CA LEU A 227 14.60 4.21 4.64
C LEU A 227 14.15 3.40 5.87
N HIS A 228 12.83 3.21 6.07
CA HIS A 228 12.35 2.34 7.16
C HIS A 228 11.09 1.55 6.81
N TRP A 229 11.01 0.31 7.28
CA TRP A 229 9.83 -0.53 7.14
C TRP A 229 9.65 -1.49 8.31
N PHE A 230 8.42 -2.00 8.45
CA PHE A 230 8.13 -3.11 9.34
C PHE A 230 7.05 -4.00 8.75
N LEU A 231 7.14 -5.29 9.06
CA LEU A 231 6.12 -6.30 8.82
C LEU A 231 5.81 -6.99 10.15
N ALA A 232 4.54 -6.96 10.55
CA ALA A 232 4.04 -7.58 11.76
C ALA A 232 2.76 -8.37 11.49
N VAL A 233 2.48 -9.34 12.36
CA VAL A 233 1.20 -10.05 12.40
C VAL A 233 0.58 -9.81 13.76
N LEU A 234 -0.68 -9.41 13.74
CA LEU A 234 -1.52 -9.18 14.90
C LEU A 234 -2.46 -10.37 15.07
N LEU A 235 -2.72 -10.74 16.31
CA LEU A 235 -3.66 -11.78 16.67
C LEU A 235 -4.24 -11.50 18.06
N THR A 236 -5.37 -12.12 18.37
CA THR A 236 -6.00 -12.06 19.69
C THR A 236 -5.74 -13.35 20.46
N ALA A 237 -5.58 -13.24 21.78
CA ALA A 237 -5.39 -14.37 22.67
C ALA A 237 -6.38 -14.31 23.84
N ASP A 238 -7.17 -15.37 24.01
CA ASP A 238 -8.12 -15.50 25.10
C ASP A 238 -7.39 -15.67 26.44
N VAL A 239 -7.84 -14.92 27.45
CA VAL A 239 -7.32 -14.99 28.83
C VAL A 239 -8.30 -15.72 29.76
N SER A 240 -9.50 -16.05 29.26
CA SER A 240 -10.57 -16.71 30.02
C SER A 240 -10.31 -18.21 30.20
N ASN A 241 -9.37 -18.54 31.09
CA ASN A 241 -9.38 -19.74 31.96
C ASN A 241 -8.10 -19.93 32.80
N GLY A 242 -7.27 -18.91 33.03
CA GLY A 242 -6.11 -19.01 33.93
C GLY A 242 -5.01 -19.99 33.46
N ASN A 243 -5.20 -20.65 32.33
CA ASN A 243 -4.24 -21.50 31.65
C ASN A 243 -3.52 -20.63 30.62
N ARG A 244 -2.28 -20.26 30.92
CA ARG A 244 -1.37 -19.48 30.06
C ARG A 244 -0.89 -20.30 28.84
N HIS A 245 -1.80 -20.98 28.15
CA HIS A 245 -1.51 -21.74 26.95
C HIS A 245 -1.85 -20.89 25.74
N PHE A 246 -0.82 -20.20 25.25
CA PHE A 246 -0.84 -19.50 23.96
C PHE A 246 -1.13 -20.51 22.85
N ARG A 247 -2.34 -20.49 22.29
CA ARG A 247 -2.62 -21.21 21.05
C ARG A 247 -2.29 -20.29 19.88
N LEU A 248 -0.99 -20.11 19.62
CA LEU A 248 -0.52 -19.54 18.36
C LEU A 248 -0.85 -20.54 17.26
N GLN A 249 -1.99 -20.36 16.60
CA GLN A 249 -2.30 -21.11 15.39
C GLN A 249 -1.52 -20.47 14.24
N LEU A 250 -0.24 -20.82 14.14
CA LEU A 250 0.57 -20.55 12.96
C LEU A 250 0.03 -21.44 11.84
N MET A 251 -0.46 -20.82 10.76
CA MET A 251 -0.62 -21.51 9.47
C MET A 251 0.75 -21.64 8.80
#